data_AF-A0A3M1EXH6-F1
#
_entry.id   AF-A0A3M1EXH6-F1
#
_cell.length_a   1.000
_cell.length_b   1.000
_cell.length_c   1.000
_cell.angle_alpha   90.00
_cell.angle_beta   90.00
_cell.angle_gamma   90.00
#
_symmetry.space_group_name_H-M   'P 1'
#
loop_
_entity.id
_entity.type
_entity.pdbx_description
1 polymer ?
#
loop_
_entity_poly.entity_id
_entity_poly.type
_entity_poly.pdbx_seq_one_letter_code
_entity_poly.pdbx_strand_id
1 'polypeptide(L)' 'SIVVRPNGNLVVTVRLTLQPGRDDELIALVRGAPRGALAGLVREAMRHGIRPLLPESAVEETVEDDDLDLSGLGLEL' A
#
# COMPACT_ATOMS: atom_id res chain seq x y z
N SER A 1 -11.78 17.38 10.49
CA SER A 1 -12.99 16.77 11.09
C SER A 1 -12.65 15.38 11.55
N ILE A 2 -13.16 14.94 12.70
CA ILE A 2 -12.96 13.58 13.23
C ILE A 2 -14.33 13.01 13.58
N VAL A 3 -14.63 11.81 13.06
CA VAL A 3 -15.89 11.10 13.31
C VAL A 3 -15.57 9.64 13.61
N VAL A 4 -16.14 9.09 14.67
CA VAL A 4 -16.08 7.66 15.00
C VAL A 4 -17.35 7.00 14.49
N ARG A 5 -17.23 5.94 13.69
CA ARG A 5 -18.37 5.16 13.19
C ARG A 5 -18.82 4.11 14.21
N PRO A 6 -20.08 3.62 14.14
CA PRO A 6 -20.59 2.59 15.05
C PRO A 6 -19.77 1.29 15.07
N ASN A 7 -19.07 0.99 13.97
CA ASN A 7 -18.19 -0.18 13.87
C ASN A 7 -16.76 0.05 14.40
N GLY A 8 -16.52 1.16 15.10
CA GLY A 8 -15.21 1.53 15.64
C GLY A 8 -14.26 2.21 14.65
N ASN A 9 -14.62 2.33 13.36
CA ASN A 9 -13.76 2.98 12.38
C ASN A 9 -13.66 4.50 12.60
N LEU A 10 -12.44 5.02 12.63
CA LEU A 10 -12.17 6.45 12.69
C LEU A 10 -12.13 7.06 11.28
N VAL A 11 -12.94 8.10 11.05
CA VAL A 11 -12.90 8.92 9.84
C VAL A 11 -12.27 10.25 10.18
N VAL A 12 -11.12 10.52 9.58
CA VAL A 12 -10.41 11.80 9.71
C VAL A 12 -10.43 12.52 8.37
N THR A 13 -10.85 13.78 8.38
CA THR A 13 -10.75 14.70 7.24
C THR A 13 -9.67 15.72 7.54
N VAL A 14 -8.60 15.69 6.75
CA VAL A 14 -7.46 16.61 6.85
C VAL A 14 -7.36 17.41 5.57
N ARG A 15 -7.04 18.71 5.70
CA ARG A 15 -6.62 19.55 4.60
C ARG A 15 -5.12 19.75 4.72
N LEU A 16 -4.36 19.17 3.80
CA LEU A 16 -2.91 19.26 3.76
C LEU A 16 -2.48 20.22 2.65
N THR A 17 -1.40 20.96 2.90
CA THR A 17 -0.69 21.72 1.87
C THR A 17 0.66 21.03 1.69
N LEU A 18 0.93 20.57 0.48
CA LEU A 18 2.18 19.87 0.15
C LEU A 18 3.20 20.85 -0.40
N GLN A 19 4.43 20.76 0.06
CA GLN A 19 5.52 21.65 -0.30
C GLN A 19 6.49 20.96 -1.29
N PRO A 20 6.67 21.50 -2.51
CA PRO A 20 7.68 21.03 -3.44
C PRO A 20 9.09 21.06 -2.82
N GLY A 21 9.93 20.09 -3.16
CA GLY A 21 11.27 19.88 -2.61
C GLY A 21 11.31 19.12 -1.28
N ARG A 22 10.15 18.98 -0.61
CA ARG A 22 10.02 18.21 0.64
C ARG A 22 9.05 17.05 0.51
N ASP A 23 7.92 17.27 -0.15
CA ASP A 23 6.82 16.32 -0.27
C ASP A 23 6.68 15.78 -1.70
N ASP A 24 7.75 15.78 -2.48
CA ASP A 24 7.71 15.52 -3.94
C ASP A 24 7.11 14.15 -4.27
N GLU A 25 7.44 13.11 -3.51
CA GLU A 25 6.89 11.76 -3.68
C GLU A 25 5.37 11.73 -3.43
N LEU A 26 4.91 12.44 -2.39
CA LEU A 26 3.48 12.52 -2.07
C LEU A 26 2.74 13.37 -3.12
N ILE A 27 3.36 14.44 -3.60
CA ILE A 27 2.83 15.25 -4.70
C ILE A 27 2.69 14.41 -5.97
N ALA A 28 3.70 13.60 -6.29
CA ALA A 28 3.66 12.70 -7.44
C ALA A 28 2.53 11.68 -7.31
N LEU A 29 2.38 11.05 -6.13
CA LEU A 29 1.29 10.11 -5.85
C LEU A 29 -0.09 10.75 -5.99
N VAL A 30 -0.29 11.96 -5.43
CA VAL A 30 -1.58 12.66 -5.51
C VAL A 30 -1.92 13.07 -6.95
N ARG A 31 -0.92 13.53 -7.71
CA ARG A 31 -1.11 13.96 -9.11
C ARG A 31 -1.29 12.78 -10.08
N GLY A 32 -0.64 11.65 -9.82
CA GLY A 32 -0.71 10.44 -10.65
C GLY A 32 -1.90 9.53 -10.33
N ALA A 33 -2.62 9.78 -9.23
CA ALA A 33 -3.71 8.91 -8.79
C ALA A 33 -4.88 8.88 -9.80
N PRO A 34 -5.32 7.68 -10.23
CA PRO A 34 -6.55 7.53 -11.00
C PRO A 34 -7.76 8.07 -10.23
N ARG A 35 -8.78 8.51 -10.98
CA ARG A 35 -10.04 8.99 -10.37
C ARG A 35 -10.63 7.91 -9.46
N GLY A 36 -10.91 8.29 -8.20
CA GLY A 36 -11.47 7.40 -7.18
C GLY A 36 -10.44 6.54 -6.43
N ALA A 37 -9.19 6.43 -6.90
CA ALA A 37 -8.17 5.59 -6.28
C ALA A 37 -7.34 6.29 -5.20
N LEU A 38 -7.35 7.64 -5.17
CA LEU A 38 -6.48 8.44 -4.29
C LEU A 38 -6.54 8.03 -2.82
N ALA A 39 -7.75 7.81 -2.27
CA ALA A 39 -7.91 7.45 -0.87
C ALA A 39 -7.30 6.07 -0.53
N GLY A 40 -7.33 5.13 -1.48
CA GLY A 40 -6.67 3.83 -1.34
C GLY A 40 -5.16 3.99 -1.32
N LEU A 41 -4.62 4.70 -2.31
CA LEU A 41 -3.18 4.96 -2.44
C LEU A 41 -2.60 5.69 -1.23
N VAL A 42 -3.30 6.71 -0.72
CA VAL A 42 -2.85 7.43 0.48
C VAL A 42 -2.89 6.55 1.72
N ARG A 43 -3.90 5.68 1.88
CA ARG A 43 -3.94 4.73 3.01
C ARG A 43 -2.79 3.73 2.94
N GLU A 44 -2.49 3.26 1.75
CA GLU A 44 -1.40 2.31 1.53
C GLU A 44 -0.05 2.96 1.82
N ALA A 45 0.16 4.18 1.33
CA ALA A 45 1.34 4.97 1.62
C ALA A 45 1.51 5.27 3.12
N MET A 46 0.42 5.48 3.86
CA MET A 46 0.49 5.64 5.32
C MET A 46 0.84 4.34 6.06
N ARG A 47 0.47 3.18 5.51
CA ARG A 47 0.72 1.87 6.13
C ARG A 47 2.16 1.39 5.89
N HIS A 48 2.66 1.59 4.68
CA HIS A 48 3.93 0.99 4.22
C HIS A 48 5.00 2.01 3.81
N GLY A 49 4.71 3.32 3.92
CA GLY A 49 5.52 4.37 3.31
C GLY A 49 5.16 4.58 1.84
N ILE A 50 5.56 5.73 1.27
CA ILE A 50 5.31 6.01 -0.15
C ILE A 50 6.23 5.10 -0.97
N ARG A 51 5.64 4.15 -1.70
CA ARG A 51 6.35 3.44 -2.76
C ARG A 51 6.16 4.21 -4.06
N PRO A 52 7.24 4.51 -4.82
CA PRO A 52 7.10 5.15 -6.12
C PRO A 52 6.19 4.31 -7.01
N LEU A 53 5.20 4.95 -7.64
CA LEU A 53 4.44 4.38 -8.74
C LEU A 53 5.37 4.29 -9.98
N LEU A 54 6.37 3.44 -9.93
CA LEU A 54 7.08 3.00 -11.13
C LEU A 54 6.16 2.04 -11.89
N PRO A 55 6.14 2.10 -13.23
CA PRO A 55 5.39 1.13 -14.02
C PRO A 55 5.88 -0.28 -13.69
N GLU A 56 4.94 -1.20 -13.47
CA GLU A 56 5.11 -2.61 -13.07
C GLU A 56 5.84 -3.49 -14.11
N SER A 57 6.74 -2.93 -14.91
CA SER A 57 7.59 -3.67 -15.86
C SER A 57 8.95 -4.07 -15.25
N ALA A 58 9.17 -3.85 -13.96
CA ALA A 58 10.47 -4.05 -13.31
C ALA A 58 10.38 -4.69 -11.90
N VAL A 59 9.36 -5.50 -11.66
CA VAL A 59 9.37 -6.45 -10.54
C VAL A 59 9.45 -7.85 -11.14
N GLU A 60 10.68 -8.34 -11.29
CA GLU A 60 10.91 -9.78 -11.30
C GLU A 60 10.39 -10.31 -9.96
N GLU A 61 9.32 -11.10 -10.06
CA GLU A 61 8.81 -11.93 -8.99
C GLU A 61 9.88 -12.97 -8.65
N THR A 62 10.79 -12.65 -7.73
CA THR A 62 11.52 -13.71 -7.02
C THR A 62 10.53 -14.31 -6.03
N VAL A 63 9.76 -15.29 -6.51
CA VAL A 63 9.22 -16.33 -5.65
C VAL A 63 10.45 -17.00 -5.02
N GLU A 64 10.78 -16.64 -3.78
CA GLU A 64 11.57 -17.54 -2.96
C GLU A 64 10.65 -18.75 -2.72
N ASP A 65 10.89 -19.83 -3.49
CA ASP A 65 10.46 -21.18 -3.19
C ASP A 65 11.03 -21.55 -1.81
N ASP A 66 10.40 -21.07 -0.75
CA ASP A 66 10.64 -21.55 0.61
C ASP A 66 9.89 -22.88 0.72
N ASP A 67 10.65 -23.95 0.45
CA ASP A 67 10.40 -25.35 0.72
C ASP A 67 9.07 -25.65 1.45
N LEU A 68 8.06 -26.06 0.68
CA LEU A 68 6.94 -26.82 1.22
C LEU A 68 7.47 -28.15 1.76
N ASP A 69 7.85 -28.18 3.04
CA ASP A 69 8.24 -29.40 3.72
C ASP A 69 7.05 -30.38 3.79
N LEU A 70 7.04 -31.34 2.87
CA LEU A 70 6.07 -32.43 2.77
C LEU A 70 6.41 -33.61 3.71
N SER A 71 7.20 -33.41 4.77
CA SER A 71 7.59 -34.44 5.73
C SER A 71 6.45 -35.09 6.55
N GLY A 72 5.19 -34.70 6.30
CA GLY A 72 4.00 -35.25 6.97
C GLY A 72 3.18 -36.29 6.21
N LEU A 73 3.51 -36.64 4.96
CA LEU A 73 2.75 -37.62 4.18
C LEU A 73 3.29 -39.04 4.41
N GLY A 74 2.87 -39.64 5.53
CA GLY A 74 3.14 -41.03 5.90
C GLY A 74 2.58 -42.03 4.89
N LEU A 75 3.34 -42.29 3.83
CA LEU A 75 3.17 -43.44 2.95
C LEU A 75 4.03 -44.59 3.52
N GLU A 76 3.44 -45.41 4.38
CA GLU A 76 3.95 -46.76 4.64
C GLU A 76 3.71 -47.61 3.39
N LEU A 77 4.79 -48.20 2.86
CA LEU A 77 4.77 -49.21 1.79
C LEU A 77 4.45 -50.60 2.37
#